data_AF-A0A0F5YBB4-F1
#
_entry.id   AF-A0A0F5YBB4-F1
#
_cell.length_a   1.000
_cell.length_b   1.000
_cell.length_c   1.000
_cell.angle_alpha   90.00
_cell.angle_beta   90.00
_cell.angle_gamma   90.00
#
_symmetry.space_group_name_H-M   'P 1'
#
loop_
_entity.id
_entity.type
_entity.pdbx_description
1 polymer ?
#
loop_
_entity_poly.entity_id
_entity_poly.type
_entity_poly.pdbx_seq_one_letter_code
_entity_poly.pdbx_strand_id
1 'polypeptide(L)'
;MIEAPPLISGVRATLISFLGITTVYTLLRGKFVNKFRLIGLAIALLAPFVLQPAQAEMVVLGTASTGETLTLDTDSVSRGTPAGTGLFITATYYLDSERIDATISCRHNYWVVEGDSTHYTPQSQATRNLISTACAIAINSQTRQSKTLYR
;
A
#
# COMPACT_ATOMS: atom_id res chain seq x y z
N MET A 1 -5.33 4.81 31.50
CA MET A 1 -5.22 6.09 30.76
C MET A 1 -4.34 5.79 29.56
N ILE A 2 -4.85 5.98 28.34
CA ILE A 2 -4.07 5.85 27.11
C ILE A 2 -3.46 7.25 26.89
N GLU A 3 -2.14 7.35 27.01
CA GLU A 3 -1.40 8.58 26.76
C GLU A 3 -0.94 8.53 25.30
N ALA A 4 -1.34 9.53 24.51
CA ALA A 4 -0.88 9.71 23.14
C ALA A 4 0.62 10.04 23.15
N PRO A 5 1.44 9.48 22.24
CA PRO A 5 2.84 9.88 22.13
C PRO A 5 2.95 11.33 21.61
N PRO A 6 3.94 12.10 22.08
CA PRO A 6 4.07 13.52 21.76
C PRO A 6 4.47 13.80 20.31
N LEU A 7 3.81 14.81 19.73
CA LEU A 7 4.04 15.40 18.42
C LEU A 7 5.51 15.73 18.14
N ILE A 8 6.13 15.06 17.16
CA ILE A 8 7.38 15.52 16.55
C ILE A 8 7.09 16.04 15.14
N SER A 9 6.95 17.36 15.08
CA SER A 9 6.93 18.17 13.87
C SER A 9 8.26 18.05 13.12
N GLY A 10 8.22 17.60 11.87
CA GLY A 10 9.40 17.37 11.04
C GLY A 10 9.09 17.42 9.55
N VAL A 11 8.58 18.56 9.07
CA VAL A 11 8.38 18.85 7.65
C VAL A 11 9.72 18.86 6.90
N ARG A 12 9.88 17.98 5.91
CA ARG A 12 10.80 18.19 4.78
C ARG A 12 10.20 17.70 3.47
N ALA A 13 9.49 18.60 2.80
CA ALA A 13 9.24 18.52 1.37
C ALA A 13 10.58 18.62 0.63
N THR A 14 10.91 17.63 -0.19
CA THR A 14 11.99 17.73 -1.19
C THR A 14 11.37 17.53 -2.57
N LEU A 15 11.55 18.57 -3.38
CA LEU A 15 11.04 18.80 -4.72
C LEU A 15 12.13 18.38 -5.74
N ILE A 16 11.76 18.34 -7.03
CA ILE A 16 12.60 18.31 -8.26
C ILE A 16 13.17 16.91 -8.60
N SER A 17 12.90 16.28 -9.76
CA SER A 17 13.14 16.83 -11.10
C SER A 17 12.41 16.09 -12.23
N PHE A 18 11.73 16.84 -13.11
CA PHE A 18 11.36 16.46 -14.47
C PHE A 18 12.52 16.80 -15.41
N LEU A 19 13.13 15.82 -16.07
CA LEU A 19 13.97 16.03 -17.26
C LEU A 19 14.13 14.70 -18.00
N GLY A 20 13.47 14.58 -19.15
CA GLY A 20 13.55 13.38 -19.99
C GLY A 20 12.65 13.38 -21.22
N ILE A 21 12.32 14.55 -21.79
CA ILE A 21 11.71 14.67 -23.11
C ILE A 21 12.74 15.32 -24.03
N THR A 22 13.35 14.53 -24.91
CA THR A 22 13.86 14.85 -26.27
C THR A 22 15.13 14.07 -26.61
N THR A 23 14.97 12.86 -27.16
CA THR A 23 15.98 12.25 -28.03
C THR A 23 15.33 11.86 -29.36
N VAL A 24 15.36 12.82 -30.27
CA VAL A 24 15.71 12.68 -31.70
C VAL A 24 15.51 11.29 -32.32
N TYR A 25 14.42 11.11 -33.07
CA TYR A 25 14.41 10.26 -34.27
C TYR A 25 13.65 10.95 -35.40
N THR A 26 14.17 12.11 -35.80
CA THR A 26 13.91 12.69 -37.12
C THR A 26 14.93 12.11 -38.09
N LEU A 27 14.64 10.97 -38.71
CA LEU A 27 15.42 10.45 -39.85
C LEU A 27 14.49 10.06 -41.00
N LEU A 28 14.21 11.09 -41.80
CA LEU A 28 14.32 11.11 -43.26
C LEU A 28 13.71 9.95 -44.07
N ARG A 29 12.52 10.26 -44.61
CA ARG A 29 12.09 10.08 -46.01
C ARG A 29 12.93 9.12 -46.89
N GLY A 30 12.39 7.93 -47.14
CA GLY A 30 12.66 7.13 -48.33
C GLY A 30 11.39 6.91 -49.12
N LYS A 31 11.31 7.51 -50.31
CA LYS A 31 10.20 7.35 -51.27
C LYS A 31 10.22 5.93 -51.85
N PHE A 32 9.18 5.16 -51.63
CA PHE A 32 8.73 4.14 -52.58
C PHE A 32 7.20 4.12 -52.59
N VAL A 33 6.63 4.92 -53.49
CA VAL A 33 5.23 4.81 -53.90
C VAL A 33 5.15 3.53 -54.72
N ASN A 34 4.62 2.46 -54.15
CA ASN A 34 4.16 1.33 -54.94
C ASN A 34 2.70 1.02 -54.64
N LYS A 35 2.01 0.77 -55.73
CA LYS A 35 0.58 0.93 -55.96
C LYS A 35 -0.17 -0.29 -55.40
N PHE A 36 -0.58 -0.24 -54.14
CA PHE A 36 -1.57 -1.18 -53.61
C PHE A 36 -2.80 -0.43 -53.13
N ARG A 37 -3.87 -0.63 -53.90
CA ARG A 37 -5.20 -0.12 -53.66
C ARG A 37 -5.77 -0.67 -52.35
N LEU A 38 -6.43 0.22 -51.61
CA LEU A 38 -7.66 0.02 -50.84
C LEU A 38 -7.92 -1.43 -50.34
N ILE A 39 -7.64 -1.68 -49.07
CA ILE A 39 -8.42 -2.48 -48.11
C ILE A 39 -7.74 -2.27 -46.74
N GLY A 40 -8.52 -1.94 -45.70
CA GLY A 40 -8.01 -1.92 -44.31
C GLY A 40 -8.48 -0.74 -43.46
N LEU A 41 -9.77 -0.42 -43.52
CA LEU A 41 -10.41 0.36 -42.47
C LEU A 41 -10.53 -0.53 -41.21
N ALA A 42 -10.25 0.05 -40.04
CA ALA A 42 -10.44 -0.49 -38.69
C ALA A 42 -9.35 -1.44 -38.13
N ILE A 43 -8.42 -0.88 -37.34
CA ILE A 43 -8.16 -1.26 -35.94
C ILE A 43 -7.70 0.03 -35.22
N ALA A 44 -8.63 0.74 -34.57
CA ALA A 44 -8.34 1.86 -33.67
C ALA A 44 -9.13 1.71 -32.36
N LEU A 45 -9.24 0.48 -31.86
CA LEU A 45 -10.01 0.15 -30.65
C LEU A 45 -9.29 -0.89 -29.79
N LEU A 46 -8.01 -0.69 -29.49
CA LEU A 46 -7.26 -1.44 -28.47
C LEU A 46 -6.14 -0.49 -28.00
N ALA A 47 -6.06 0.05 -26.80
CA ALA A 47 -6.76 -0.15 -25.55
C ALA A 47 -6.60 1.14 -24.72
N PRO A 48 -7.61 1.62 -23.96
CA PRO A 48 -7.29 2.43 -22.81
C PRO A 48 -6.68 1.46 -21.79
N PHE A 49 -5.35 1.43 -21.69
CA PHE A 49 -4.71 0.95 -20.47
C PHE A 49 -5.10 1.94 -19.38
N VAL A 50 -6.27 1.74 -18.79
CA VAL A 50 -6.62 2.33 -17.51
C VAL A 50 -5.65 1.68 -16.53
N LEU A 51 -4.48 2.29 -16.34
CA LEU A 51 -3.74 2.10 -15.11
C LEU A 51 -4.70 2.58 -14.03
N GLN A 52 -5.49 1.67 -13.47
CA GLN A 52 -6.16 1.95 -12.21
C GLN A 52 -5.03 2.34 -11.26
N PRO A 53 -5.04 3.53 -10.65
CA PRO A 53 -4.14 3.78 -9.54
C PRO A 53 -4.37 2.62 -8.56
N ALA A 54 -3.30 1.96 -8.12
CA ALA A 54 -3.37 1.03 -7.01
C ALA A 54 -3.98 1.83 -5.86
N GLN A 55 -5.29 1.65 -5.65
CA GLN A 55 -5.99 2.41 -4.64
C GLN A 55 -5.58 1.78 -3.34
N ALA A 56 -4.79 2.52 -2.57
CA ALA A 56 -4.59 2.26 -1.15
C ALA A 56 -5.97 2.04 -0.53
N GLU A 57 -6.29 0.78 -0.25
CA GLU A 57 -7.61 0.42 0.22
C GLU A 57 -7.67 0.75 1.72
N MET A 58 -8.42 1.81 2.02
CA MET A 58 -8.65 2.27 3.39
C MET A 58 -9.87 1.55 3.96
N VAL A 59 -9.66 0.73 4.99
CA VAL A 59 -10.72 -0.07 5.62
C VAL A 59 -11.07 0.50 6.98
N VAL A 60 -12.32 0.94 7.16
CA VAL A 60 -12.84 1.38 8.47
C VAL A 60 -13.07 0.16 9.37
N LEU A 61 -12.41 0.13 10.52
CA LEU A 61 -12.42 -1.00 11.45
C LEU A 61 -13.38 -0.80 12.63
N GLY A 62 -13.87 0.43 12.82
CA GLY A 62 -14.85 0.81 13.83
C GLY A 62 -14.36 1.95 14.73
N THR A 63 -14.99 2.12 15.88
CA THR A 63 -14.65 3.15 16.86
C THR A 63 -13.75 2.57 17.96
N ALA A 64 -12.63 3.21 18.24
CA ALA A 64 -11.72 2.86 19.31
C ALA A 64 -12.32 3.18 20.70
N SER A 65 -11.72 2.67 21.77
CA SER A 65 -12.17 2.97 23.15
C SER A 65 -12.02 4.45 23.52
N THR A 66 -11.22 5.20 22.78
CA THR A 66 -11.05 6.66 22.92
C THR A 66 -12.19 7.45 22.27
N GLY A 67 -13.02 6.81 21.44
CA GLY A 67 -14.10 7.46 20.67
C GLY A 67 -13.72 7.81 19.23
N GLU A 68 -12.45 7.62 18.85
CA GLU A 68 -11.93 7.95 17.52
C GLU A 68 -12.22 6.83 16.51
N THR A 69 -12.37 7.19 15.23
CA THR A 69 -12.57 6.23 14.14
C THR A 69 -11.24 5.59 13.77
N LEU A 70 -11.17 4.26 13.84
CA LEU A 70 -9.98 3.50 13.49
C LEU A 70 -10.08 3.02 12.03
N THR A 71 -9.11 3.41 11.21
CA THR A 71 -9.03 3.02 9.78
C THR A 71 -7.68 2.38 9.49
N LEU A 72 -7.64 1.29 8.73
CA LEU A 72 -6.41 0.61 8.31
C LEU A 72 -6.11 0.94 6.84
N ASP A 73 -4.87 1.31 6.54
CA ASP A 73 -4.35 1.31 5.17
C ASP A 73 -3.89 -0.10 4.82
N THR A 74 -4.68 -0.84 4.03
CA THR A 74 -4.37 -2.25 3.77
C THR A 74 -3.16 -2.45 2.87
N ASP A 75 -2.79 -1.45 2.08
CA ASP A 75 -1.63 -1.52 1.18
C ASP A 75 -0.32 -1.31 1.94
N SER A 76 -0.39 -0.66 3.10
CA SER A 76 0.75 -0.52 4.02
C SER A 76 1.13 -1.83 4.72
N VAL A 77 0.25 -2.85 4.70
CA VAL A 77 0.46 -4.11 5.42
C VAL A 77 1.58 -4.91 4.76
N SER A 78 2.72 -4.96 5.43
CA SER A 78 3.91 -5.68 4.98
C SER A 78 4.37 -6.67 6.03
N ARG A 79 4.93 -7.79 5.59
CA ARG A 79 5.46 -8.81 6.50
C ARG A 79 6.86 -8.37 6.95
N GLY A 80 7.06 -8.25 8.26
CA GLY A 80 8.40 -8.04 8.83
C GLY A 80 9.28 -9.28 8.64
N THR A 81 10.59 -9.12 8.77
CA THR A 81 11.53 -10.24 8.75
C THR A 81 11.15 -11.27 9.82
N PRO A 82 11.17 -12.58 9.49
CA PRO A 82 10.76 -13.63 10.41
C PRO A 82 11.81 -13.78 11.51
N ALA A 83 11.70 -13.01 12.59
CA ALA A 83 12.42 -13.28 13.82
C ALA A 83 11.73 -14.46 14.53
N GLY A 84 12.05 -15.66 14.06
CA GLY A 84 12.18 -16.86 14.90
C GLY A 84 10.98 -17.37 15.69
N THR A 85 9.73 -17.15 15.28
CA THR A 85 8.48 -17.92 15.65
C THR A 85 7.22 -17.05 15.86
N GLY A 86 7.29 -15.72 15.66
CA GLY A 86 6.13 -14.84 15.64
C GLY A 86 5.93 -14.22 14.26
N LEU A 87 4.72 -14.28 13.69
CA LEU A 87 4.40 -13.47 12.51
C LEU A 87 4.29 -12.01 12.97
N PHE A 88 5.35 -11.25 12.75
CA PHE A 88 5.36 -9.79 12.90
C PHE A 88 5.13 -9.13 11.56
N ILE A 89 4.27 -8.12 11.54
CA ILE A 89 3.92 -7.36 10.34
C ILE A 89 4.03 -5.88 10.66
N THR A 90 4.34 -5.06 9.66
CA THR A 90 4.21 -3.60 9.74
C THR A 90 2.90 -3.20 9.09
N ALA A 91 2.23 -2.21 9.66
CA ALA A 91 1.01 -1.63 9.08
C ALA A 91 0.88 -0.18 9.52
N THR A 92 0.27 0.63 8.66
CA THR A 92 -0.17 1.99 8.94
C THR A 92 -1.67 1.98 9.22
N TYR A 93 -2.09 2.56 10.35
CA TYR A 93 -3.49 2.81 10.65
C TYR A 93 -3.70 4.28 11.01
N TYR A 94 -4.95 4.71 11.03
CA TYR A 94 -5.35 6.06 11.36
C TYR A 94 -6.35 6.05 12.51
N LEU A 95 -6.15 6.93 13.49
CA LEU A 95 -7.17 7.33 14.45
C LEU A 95 -7.70 8.70 14.00
N ASP A 96 -8.92 8.72 13.47
CA ASP A 96 -9.48 9.84 12.71
C ASP A 96 -8.51 10.31 11.61
N SER A 97 -7.77 11.40 11.84
CA SER A 97 -6.79 11.96 10.88
C SER A 97 -5.33 11.69 11.26
N GLU A 98 -5.07 11.11 12.43
CA GLU A 98 -3.71 10.83 12.89
C GLU A 98 -3.17 9.54 12.27
N ARG A 99 -2.09 9.65 11.50
CA ARG A 99 -1.37 8.49 10.92
C ARG A 99 -0.49 7.85 11.97
N ILE A 100 -0.60 6.53 12.13
CA ILE A 100 0.19 5.74 13.07
C ILE A 100 0.80 4.55 12.33
N ASP A 101 2.13 4.51 12.30
CA ASP A 101 2.91 3.39 11.79
C ASP A 101 3.22 2.41 12.95
N ALA A 102 2.96 1.12 12.77
CA ALA A 102 3.06 0.15 13.86
C ALA A 102 3.59 -1.23 13.42
N THR A 103 4.26 -1.90 14.34
CA THR A 103 4.60 -3.32 14.25
C THR A 103 3.59 -4.15 15.04
N ILE A 104 2.89 -5.06 14.37
CA ILE A 104 1.84 -5.89 14.95
C ILE A 104 2.35 -7.33 15.11
N SER A 105 2.15 -7.91 16.29
CA SER A 105 2.41 -9.33 16.56
C SER A 105 1.15 -10.16 16.39
N CYS A 106 1.02 -10.84 15.25
CA CYS A 106 -0.16 -11.67 14.95
C CYS A 106 -0.30 -12.88 15.87
N ARG A 107 0.79 -13.33 16.50
CA ARG A 107 0.78 -14.45 17.45
C ARG A 107 0.41 -14.02 18.86
N HIS A 108 0.89 -12.87 19.29
CA HIS A 108 0.79 -12.43 20.68
C HIS A 108 -0.31 -11.38 20.91
N ASN A 109 -1.03 -10.98 19.87
CA ASN A 109 -2.15 -10.03 19.95
C ASN A 109 -1.77 -8.69 20.61
N TYR A 110 -0.60 -8.17 20.28
CA TYR A 110 -0.19 -6.82 20.64
C TYR A 110 0.38 -6.08 19.43
N TRP A 111 0.49 -4.76 19.53
CA TRP A 111 1.24 -3.94 18.59
C TRP A 111 2.11 -2.92 19.33
N VAL A 112 3.10 -2.41 18.61
CA VAL A 112 4.03 -1.37 19.07
C VAL A 112 4.03 -0.28 18.02
N VAL A 113 3.86 0.97 18.43
CA VAL A 113 3.92 2.13 17.54
C VAL A 113 5.37 2.47 17.21
N GLU A 114 5.65 2.87 15.97
CA GLU A 114 6.99 3.29 15.56
C GLU A 114 7.48 4.48 16.41
N GLY A 115 8.70 4.38 16.93
CA GLY A 115 9.25 5.37 17.86
C GLY A 115 8.84 5.18 19.33
N ASP A 116 8.01 4.18 19.62
CA ASP A 116 7.62 3.78 20.97
C ASP A 116 8.09 2.35 21.30
N SER A 117 8.21 2.03 22.58
CA SER A 117 8.51 0.69 23.12
C SER A 117 7.33 0.05 23.86
N THR A 118 6.18 0.74 23.93
CA THR A 118 4.99 0.27 24.63
C THR A 118 4.28 -0.84 23.85
N HIS A 119 3.92 -1.92 24.56
CA HIS A 119 3.11 -3.00 24.01
C HIS A 119 1.62 -2.71 24.23
N TYR A 120 0.91 -2.34 23.17
CA TYR A 120 -0.52 -2.10 23.20
C TYR A 120 -1.31 -3.38 22.96
N THR A 121 -2.38 -3.57 23.74
CA THR A 121 -3.28 -4.73 23.62
C THR A 121 -4.72 -4.27 23.30
N PRO A 122 -5.54 -5.06 22.58
CA PRO A 122 -6.87 -4.65 22.16
C PRO A 122 -7.80 -4.29 23.34
N GLN A 123 -8.30 -3.06 23.34
CA GLN A 123 -9.26 -2.55 24.35
C GLN A 123 -10.70 -2.44 23.81
N SER A 124 -10.87 -2.49 22.49
CA SER A 124 -12.16 -2.33 21.80
C SER A 124 -12.30 -3.32 20.65
N GLN A 125 -13.52 -3.52 20.14
CA GLN A 125 -13.74 -4.34 18.95
C GLN A 125 -12.95 -3.80 17.74
N ALA A 126 -12.86 -2.46 17.59
CA ALA A 126 -12.07 -1.85 16.51
C ALA A 126 -10.59 -2.25 16.57
N THR A 127 -9.97 -2.20 17.75
CA THR A 127 -8.57 -2.64 17.92
C THR A 127 -8.37 -4.14 17.76
N ARG A 128 -9.40 -4.97 18.04
CA ARG A 128 -9.36 -6.41 17.70
C ARG A 128 -9.41 -6.61 16.18
N ASN A 129 -10.27 -5.85 15.50
CA ASN A 129 -10.41 -5.86 14.04
C ASN A 129 -9.13 -5.40 13.34
N LEU A 130 -8.37 -4.46 13.93
CA LEU A 130 -7.07 -4.03 13.42
C LEU A 130 -6.10 -5.20 13.31
N ILE A 131 -5.88 -5.92 14.43
CA ILE A 131 -4.97 -7.05 14.44
C ILE A 131 -5.47 -8.16 13.51
N SER A 132 -6.75 -8.53 13.59
CA SER A 132 -7.28 -9.65 12.80
C SER A 132 -7.20 -9.38 11.29
N THR A 133 -7.59 -8.17 10.85
CA THR A 133 -7.59 -7.78 9.44
C THR A 133 -6.17 -7.68 8.91
N ALA A 134 -5.28 -6.97 9.59
CA ALA A 134 -3.89 -6.81 9.15
C ALA A 134 -3.17 -8.16 9.06
N CYS A 135 -3.36 -9.04 10.06
CA CYS A 135 -2.77 -10.37 10.04
C CYS A 135 -3.35 -11.26 8.93
N ALA A 136 -4.66 -11.19 8.67
CA ALA A 136 -5.27 -11.93 7.57
C ALA A 136 -4.72 -11.50 6.20
N ILE A 137 -4.55 -10.19 5.98
CA ILE A 137 -3.93 -9.64 4.75
C ILE A 137 -2.51 -10.19 4.57
N ALA A 138 -1.68 -10.09 5.61
CA ALA A 138 -0.30 -10.54 5.57
C ALA A 138 -0.14 -12.05 5.35
N ILE A 139 -1.08 -12.87 5.83
CA ILE A 139 -1.08 -14.32 5.58
C ILE A 139 -1.50 -14.61 4.13
N ASN A 140 -2.54 -13.93 3.63
CA ASN A 140 -3.09 -14.17 2.28
C ASN A 140 -2.16 -13.70 1.17
N SER A 141 -1.37 -12.65 1.39
CA SER A 141 -0.37 -12.17 0.42
C SER A 141 0.69 -13.25 0.13
N GLN A 142 1.04 -14.09 1.12
CA GLN A 142 1.99 -15.19 0.94
C GLN A 142 1.47 -16.28 0.01
N THR A 143 0.21 -16.67 0.15
CA THR A 143 -0.40 -17.72 -0.67
C THR A 143 -0.44 -17.34 -2.15
N ARG A 144 -0.57 -16.04 -2.45
CA ARG A 144 -0.54 -15.55 -3.84
C ARG A 144 0.89 -15.54 -4.41
N GLN A 145 1.88 -15.11 -3.63
CA GLN A 145 3.27 -15.10 -4.07
C GLN A 145 3.84 -16.50 -4.29
N SER A 146 3.56 -17.46 -3.39
CA SER A 146 4.05 -18.84 -3.55
C SER A 146 3.46 -19.53 -4.78
N LYS A 147 2.17 -19.31 -5.09
CA LYS A 147 1.54 -19.87 -6.30
C LYS A 147 2.11 -19.29 -7.61
N THR A 148 2.64 -18.08 -7.58
CA THR A 148 3.21 -17.42 -8.77
C THR A 148 4.64 -17.91 -9.06
N LEU A 149 5.38 -18.32 -8.02
CA LEU A 149 6.77 -18.79 -8.12
C LEU A 149 6.91 -20.26 -8.59
N TYR A 150 5.81 -21.01 -8.63
CA TYR A 150 5.77 -22.42 -9.10
C TYR A 150 5.07 -22.60 -10.46
N ARG A 151 4.92 -21.52 -11.24
CA ARG A 151 4.38 -21.55 -12.60
C ARG A 151 5.44 -21.27 -13.65
#